data_AF-A0A1L3SY43-F1
#
_entry.id   AF-A0A1L3SY43-F1
#
_cell.length_a   1.000
_cell.length_b   1.000
_cell.length_c   1.000
_cell.angle_alpha   90.00
_cell.angle_beta   90.00
_cell.angle_gamma   90.00
#
_symmetry.space_group_name_H-M   'P 1'
#
loop_
_entity.id
_entity.type
_entity.pdbx_description
1 polymer ?
#
loop_
_entity_poly.entity_id
_entity_poly.type
_entity_poly.pdbx_seq_one_letter_code
_entity_poly.pdbx_strand_id
1 'polypeptide(L)'
;MIVFTAIGIMGAAGFVLSGVYNVAASVRHFSITEYVIKVVLWRSIAFHSRGGPEAPDLTDPDLIRLGANHFATGCAPCHGSPVRDGSAAVQRMYPTPPPLDHVRDDFDTSELFWIVQNGFKFTGMPAWPGEGREDEVWPLVAYLEHLPETSPAEFAAMTGQTGGTFGPQHGLDFGVGFEPTREGLLRYCATCHGEAGARPVDGLVPALAGQNAAYLRRTMEEYRLNQRQSGMMETVATGLDAETIAELAAHFSQARPADRPVQRTPDAESIERGREIALHGVPKERVPPCASCHSGDRSDQFPRLTGLSARYIKVQLQLFHDGVRAQSPYAEIMHNVARHMDEAQMEDVAAYIASLPAGAAIGAKGVLAGEGR
;
A
#
# COMPACT_ATOMS: atom_id res chain seq x y z
N MET A 1 12.94 53.17 -10.79
CA MET A 1 12.77 51.70 -10.68
C MET A 1 13.79 51.10 -9.71
N ILE A 2 15.10 51.21 -9.97
CA ILE A 2 16.17 50.62 -9.13
C ILE A 2 16.09 51.02 -7.64
N VAL A 3 15.88 52.31 -7.34
CA VAL A 3 15.79 52.80 -5.95
C VAL A 3 14.59 52.21 -5.20
N PHE A 4 13.41 52.15 -5.84
CA PHE A 4 12.21 51.57 -5.24
C PHE A 4 12.35 50.05 -5.03
N THR A 5 12.99 49.34 -5.97
CA THR A 5 13.31 47.91 -5.81
C THR A 5 14.29 47.69 -4.65
N ALA A 6 15.34 48.51 -4.54
CA ALA A 6 16.31 48.41 -3.44
C ALA A 6 15.66 48.68 -2.07
N ILE A 7 14.80 49.71 -1.97
CA ILE A 7 14.03 50.00 -0.75
C ILE A 7 13.11 48.81 -0.42
N GLY A 8 12.44 48.23 -1.41
CA GLY A 8 11.60 47.05 -1.22
C GLY A 8 12.40 45.84 -0.70
N ILE A 9 13.57 45.56 -1.27
CA ILE A 9 14.45 44.47 -0.83
C ILE A 9 14.95 44.72 0.59
N MET A 10 15.43 45.93 0.90
CA MET A 10 15.89 46.27 2.26
C MET A 10 14.75 46.18 3.28
N GLY A 11 13.54 46.61 2.91
CA GLY A 11 12.35 46.47 3.74
C GLY A 11 11.99 45.01 4.01
N ALA A 12 12.00 44.17 2.98
CA ALA A 12 11.76 42.73 3.12
C ALA A 12 12.83 42.05 3.98
N ALA A 13 14.10 42.35 3.74
CA ALA A 13 15.21 41.84 4.55
C ALA A 13 15.09 42.29 6.02
N GLY A 14 14.76 43.57 6.24
CA GLY A 14 14.50 44.10 7.58
C GLY A 14 13.36 43.37 8.28
N PHE A 15 12.24 43.11 7.59
CA PHE A 15 11.12 42.34 8.13
C PHE A 15 11.54 40.92 8.52
N VAL A 16 12.20 40.18 7.63
CA VAL A 16 12.66 38.80 7.88
C VAL A 16 13.65 38.73 9.04
N LEU A 17 14.62 39.65 9.09
CA LEU A 17 15.66 39.67 10.13
C LEU A 17 15.18 40.23 11.48
N SER A 18 14.06 40.95 11.51
CA SER A 18 13.55 41.57 12.74
C SER A 18 12.95 40.57 13.74
N GLY A 19 12.54 39.38 13.30
CA GLY A 19 11.79 38.43 14.12
C GLY A 19 10.37 38.86 14.50
N VAL A 20 9.84 39.94 13.90
CA VAL A 20 8.48 40.46 14.18
C VAL A 20 7.39 39.47 13.74
N TYR A 21 7.67 38.63 12.73
CA TYR A 21 6.72 37.60 12.32
C TYR A 21 6.69 36.43 13.31
N ASN A 22 5.56 36.28 13.99
CA ASN A 22 5.38 35.21 14.96
C ASN A 22 5.13 33.87 14.24
N VAL A 23 6.05 32.92 14.42
CA VAL A 23 6.00 31.58 13.82
C VAL A 23 5.32 30.54 14.72
N ALA A 24 4.81 30.94 15.90
CA ALA A 24 4.12 30.02 16.79
C ALA A 24 2.85 29.47 16.14
N ALA A 25 2.66 28.14 16.13
CA ALA A 25 1.46 27.49 15.59
C ALA A 25 0.16 27.88 16.29
N SER A 26 0.25 28.45 17.50
CA SER A 26 -0.89 29.01 18.23
C SER A 26 -1.38 30.37 17.68
N VAL A 27 -0.64 30.98 16.75
CA VAL A 27 -0.95 32.27 16.13
C VAL A 27 -1.20 32.06 14.64
N ARG A 28 -2.30 32.61 14.14
CA ARG A 28 -2.63 32.54 12.72
C ARG A 28 -1.70 33.40 11.89
N HIS A 29 -1.45 32.97 10.65
CA HIS A 29 -0.83 33.82 9.65
C HIS A 29 -1.65 35.11 9.43
N PHE A 30 -1.01 36.16 8.92
CA PHE A 30 -1.74 37.32 8.41
C PHE A 30 -2.72 36.88 7.31
N SER A 31 -3.88 37.54 7.20
CA SER A 31 -4.91 37.15 6.23
C SER A 31 -4.41 37.10 4.79
N ILE A 32 -3.51 38.03 4.42
CA ILE A 32 -2.88 38.04 3.09
C ILE A 32 -1.96 36.83 2.88
N THR A 33 -1.21 36.43 3.91
CA THR A 33 -0.34 35.27 3.86
C THR A 33 -1.16 33.99 3.72
N GLU A 34 -2.22 33.84 4.51
CA GLU A 34 -3.14 32.69 4.40
C GLU A 34 -3.77 32.60 3.01
N TYR A 35 -4.25 33.73 2.46
CA TYR A 35 -4.80 33.79 1.11
C TYR A 35 -3.79 33.35 0.05
N VAL A 36 -2.57 33.91 0.07
CA VAL A 36 -1.52 33.57 -0.90
C VAL A 36 -1.15 32.09 -0.81
N ILE A 37 -0.99 31.54 0.39
CA ILE A 37 -0.68 30.11 0.59
C ILE A 37 -1.78 29.24 -0.01
N LYS A 38 -3.06 29.54 0.25
CA LYS A 38 -4.19 28.77 -0.31
C LYS A 38 -4.21 28.83 -1.84
N VAL A 39 -4.03 30.02 -2.43
CA VAL A 39 -3.98 30.16 -3.89
C VAL A 39 -2.82 29.34 -4.48
N VAL A 40 -1.63 29.42 -3.90
CA VAL A 40 -0.47 28.65 -4.35
C VAL A 40 -0.74 27.15 -4.24
N LEU A 41 -1.27 26.69 -3.10
CA LEU A 41 -1.62 25.29 -2.86
C LEU A 41 -2.55 24.75 -3.95
N TRP A 42 -3.70 25.40 -4.16
CA TRP A 42 -4.72 24.94 -5.11
C TRP A 42 -4.21 24.98 -6.55
N ARG A 43 -3.50 26.04 -6.94
CA ARG A 43 -2.90 26.15 -8.28
C ARG A 43 -1.80 25.10 -8.50
N SER A 44 -1.06 24.77 -7.45
CA SER A 44 0.00 23.75 -7.49
C SER A 44 -0.60 22.35 -7.69
N ILE A 45 -1.60 21.99 -6.89
CA ILE A 45 -2.31 20.70 -7.01
C ILE A 45 -2.83 20.54 -8.45
N ALA A 46 -3.64 21.48 -8.91
CA ALA A 46 -4.26 21.44 -10.25
C ALA A 46 -3.25 21.46 -11.42
N PHE A 47 -2.03 21.93 -11.19
CA PHE A 47 -0.97 21.90 -12.21
C PHE A 47 -0.23 20.57 -12.20
N HIS A 48 0.10 20.05 -11.03
CA HIS A 48 0.93 18.87 -10.87
C HIS A 48 0.16 17.54 -10.89
N SER A 49 -1.17 17.55 -10.70
CA SER A 49 -2.02 16.38 -10.92
C SER A 49 -2.21 16.02 -12.40
N ARG A 50 -1.89 16.94 -13.31
CA ARG A 50 -2.08 16.75 -14.75
C ARG A 50 -1.16 15.67 -15.29
N GLY A 51 -1.75 14.70 -15.98
CA GLY A 51 -1.00 13.58 -16.56
C GLY A 51 -0.51 12.59 -15.52
N GLY A 52 -1.15 12.55 -14.34
CA GLY A 52 -0.99 11.46 -13.40
C GLY A 52 -1.44 10.11 -13.97
N PRO A 53 -1.20 9.01 -13.24
CA PRO A 53 -1.55 7.68 -13.68
C PRO A 53 -3.06 7.53 -13.93
N GLU A 54 -3.42 6.62 -14.83
CA GLU A 54 -4.82 6.30 -15.09
C GLU A 54 -5.43 5.58 -13.88
N ALA A 55 -6.61 6.03 -13.46
CA ALA A 55 -7.30 5.44 -12.33
C ALA A 55 -7.82 4.04 -12.70
N PRO A 56 -7.68 3.04 -11.81
CA PRO A 56 -8.38 1.77 -11.97
C PRO A 56 -9.89 1.96 -11.75
N ASP A 57 -10.65 0.86 -11.81
CA ASP A 57 -12.06 0.87 -11.40
C ASP A 57 -12.16 1.16 -9.89
N LEU A 58 -12.44 2.42 -9.54
CA LEU A 58 -12.58 2.87 -8.16
C LEU A 58 -13.89 2.40 -7.51
N THR A 59 -14.79 1.78 -8.27
CA THR A 59 -16.04 1.20 -7.74
C THR A 59 -15.87 -0.25 -7.31
N ASP A 60 -14.68 -0.82 -7.47
CA ASP A 60 -14.36 -2.19 -7.02
C ASP A 60 -14.49 -2.29 -5.49
N PRO A 61 -15.43 -3.11 -4.96
CA PRO A 61 -15.66 -3.20 -3.52
C PRO A 61 -14.46 -3.76 -2.74
N ASP A 62 -13.63 -4.61 -3.35
CA ASP A 62 -12.42 -5.13 -2.69
C ASP A 62 -11.36 -4.02 -2.59
N LEU A 63 -11.25 -3.17 -3.62
CA LEU A 63 -10.38 -2.00 -3.63
C LEU A 63 -10.80 -0.95 -2.59
N ILE A 64 -12.11 -0.66 -2.50
CA ILE A 64 -12.69 0.23 -1.48
C ILE A 64 -12.41 -0.31 -0.08
N ARG A 65 -12.62 -1.62 0.14
CA ARG A 65 -12.33 -2.25 1.45
C ARG A 65 -10.85 -2.18 1.81
N LEU A 66 -9.95 -2.39 0.85
CA LEU A 66 -8.52 -2.21 1.08
C LEU A 66 -8.19 -0.75 1.45
N GLY A 67 -8.78 0.19 0.71
CA GLY A 67 -8.67 1.62 0.97
C GLY A 67 -9.17 2.04 2.36
N ALA A 68 -10.30 1.48 2.81
CA ALA A 68 -10.83 1.72 4.14
C ALA A 68 -9.85 1.30 5.23
N ASN A 69 -9.16 0.16 5.03
CA ASN A 69 -8.13 -0.32 5.94
C ASN A 69 -6.87 0.56 5.93
N HIS A 70 -6.43 1.00 4.75
CA HIS A 70 -5.32 1.95 4.63
C HIS A 70 -5.66 3.28 5.33
N PHE A 71 -6.87 3.80 5.10
CA PHE A 71 -7.38 5.02 5.72
C PHE A 71 -7.43 4.89 7.25
N ALA A 72 -7.98 3.78 7.74
CA ALA A 72 -8.13 3.52 9.17
C ALA A 72 -6.79 3.51 9.92
N THR A 73 -5.75 3.01 9.26
CA THR A 73 -4.39 2.93 9.82
C THR A 73 -3.60 4.23 9.63
N GLY A 74 -3.60 4.81 8.44
CA GLY A 74 -2.69 5.91 8.08
C GLY A 74 -3.31 7.32 8.14
N CYS A 75 -4.60 7.47 7.85
CA CYS A 75 -5.23 8.80 7.67
C CYS A 75 -6.11 9.19 8.86
N ALA A 76 -6.92 8.25 9.34
CA ALA A 76 -7.87 8.44 10.43
C ALA A 76 -7.25 8.98 11.73
N PRO A 77 -5.99 8.65 12.09
CA PRO A 77 -5.34 9.27 13.24
C PRO A 77 -5.29 10.80 13.22
N CYS A 78 -5.15 11.37 12.02
CA CYS A 78 -5.06 12.81 11.83
C CYS A 78 -6.41 13.42 11.43
N HIS A 79 -7.13 12.77 10.52
CA HIS A 79 -8.34 13.31 9.89
C HIS A 79 -9.65 12.89 10.57
N GLY A 80 -9.60 11.95 11.51
CA GLY A 80 -10.81 11.29 12.05
C GLY A 80 -11.36 10.23 11.10
N SER A 81 -12.43 9.57 11.52
CA SER A 81 -13.16 8.54 10.76
C SER A 81 -14.65 8.52 11.14
N PRO A 82 -15.50 7.81 10.37
CA PRO A 82 -16.94 7.70 10.70
C PRO A 82 -17.24 7.16 12.11
N VAL A 83 -16.31 6.45 12.74
CA VAL A 83 -16.47 5.85 14.09
C VAL A 83 -15.66 6.57 15.17
N ARG A 84 -14.83 7.57 14.82
CA ARG A 84 -13.88 8.18 15.76
C ARG A 84 -13.46 9.58 15.34
N ASP A 85 -13.55 10.53 16.27
CA ASP A 85 -12.99 11.87 16.08
C ASP A 85 -11.45 11.88 16.12
N GLY A 86 -10.84 12.83 15.40
CA GLY A 86 -9.39 13.05 15.45
C GLY A 86 -8.90 13.44 16.85
N SER A 87 -7.62 13.18 17.15
CA SER A 87 -7.00 13.51 18.43
C SER A 87 -7.11 15.01 18.77
N ALA A 88 -7.38 15.36 20.03
CA ALA A 88 -7.44 16.76 20.47
C ALA A 88 -6.12 17.51 20.26
N ALA A 89 -4.97 16.80 20.34
CA ALA A 89 -3.67 17.39 20.04
C ALA A 89 -3.51 17.68 18.54
N VAL A 90 -3.98 16.76 17.69
CA VAL A 90 -3.99 16.91 16.22
C VAL A 90 -4.92 18.05 15.81
N GLN A 91 -6.09 18.17 16.43
CA GLN A 91 -7.04 19.26 16.18
C GLN A 91 -6.48 20.66 16.56
N ARG A 92 -5.34 20.71 17.26
CA ARG A 92 -4.62 21.95 17.59
C ARG A 92 -3.44 22.25 16.66
N MET A 93 -3.17 21.38 15.68
CA MET A 93 -2.19 21.67 14.63
C MET A 93 -2.64 22.86 13.80
N TYR A 94 -1.66 23.59 13.25
CA TYR A 94 -1.89 24.68 12.32
C TYR A 94 -1.04 24.46 11.06
N PRO A 95 -1.65 24.23 9.88
CA PRO A 95 -3.09 24.11 9.68
C PRO A 95 -3.68 22.88 10.38
N THR A 96 -4.95 22.98 10.79
CA THR A 96 -5.68 21.86 11.38
C THR A 96 -6.04 20.86 10.28
N PRO A 97 -5.76 19.55 10.43
CA PRO A 97 -6.20 18.55 9.48
C PRO A 97 -7.73 18.60 9.32
N PRO A 98 -8.25 18.78 8.09
CA PRO A 98 -9.69 18.81 7.86
C PRO A 98 -10.28 17.40 7.94
N PRO A 99 -11.57 17.26 8.28
CA PRO A 99 -12.29 16.02 8.02
C PRO A 99 -12.33 15.77 6.49
N LEU A 100 -12.36 14.50 6.09
CA LEU A 100 -12.22 14.10 4.69
C LEU A 100 -13.53 13.61 4.05
N ASP A 101 -14.63 13.64 4.80
CA ASP A 101 -15.98 13.26 4.37
C ASP A 101 -16.58 14.16 3.27
N HIS A 102 -15.91 15.27 2.94
CA HIS A 102 -16.30 16.19 1.87
C HIS A 102 -15.17 16.45 0.86
N VAL A 103 -14.07 15.68 0.92
CA VAL A 103 -12.87 16.00 0.12
C VAL A 103 -13.10 15.92 -1.40
N ARG A 104 -14.04 15.07 -1.84
CA ARG A 104 -14.43 14.94 -3.26
C ARG A 104 -15.23 16.13 -3.79
N ASP A 105 -15.72 17.00 -2.90
CA ASP A 105 -16.40 18.24 -3.31
C ASP A 105 -15.38 19.32 -3.74
N ASP A 106 -14.14 19.23 -3.25
CA ASP A 106 -13.07 20.21 -3.47
C ASP A 106 -12.03 19.78 -4.52
N PHE A 107 -11.84 18.48 -4.73
CA PHE A 107 -10.78 17.93 -5.58
C PHE A 107 -11.28 16.82 -6.49
N ASP A 108 -10.78 16.79 -7.73
CA ASP A 108 -11.01 15.66 -8.63
C ASP A 108 -10.16 14.43 -8.27
N THR A 109 -10.48 13.27 -8.84
CA THR A 109 -9.78 12.00 -8.58
C THR A 109 -8.27 12.08 -8.81
N SER A 110 -7.81 12.80 -9.84
CA SER A 110 -6.37 12.92 -10.14
C SER A 110 -5.66 13.85 -9.14
N GLU A 111 -6.36 14.88 -8.67
CA GLU A 111 -5.91 15.74 -7.59
C GLU A 111 -5.85 14.99 -6.26
N LEU A 112 -6.86 14.18 -5.93
CA LEU A 112 -6.86 13.31 -4.75
C LEU A 112 -5.68 12.34 -4.77
N PHE A 113 -5.42 11.67 -5.90
CA PHE A 113 -4.25 10.82 -6.07
C PHE A 113 -2.96 11.58 -5.80
N TRP A 114 -2.79 12.75 -6.42
CA TRP A 114 -1.59 13.56 -6.27
C TRP A 114 -1.38 14.01 -4.82
N ILE A 115 -2.45 14.43 -4.15
CA ILE A 115 -2.43 14.85 -2.74
C ILE A 115 -2.00 13.71 -1.84
N VAL A 116 -2.60 12.52 -1.99
CA VAL A 116 -2.26 11.34 -1.17
C VAL A 116 -0.81 10.89 -1.41
N GLN A 117 -0.36 10.88 -2.66
CA GLN A 117 0.99 10.48 -3.03
C GLN A 117 2.05 11.43 -2.45
N ASN A 118 1.79 12.73 -2.43
CA ASN A 118 2.83 13.75 -2.19
C ASN A 118 2.74 14.44 -0.83
N GLY A 119 1.56 14.47 -0.20
CA GLY A 119 1.31 15.30 0.98
C GLY A 119 1.58 16.78 0.74
N PHE A 120 1.82 17.53 1.82
CA PHE A 120 2.08 18.97 1.74
C PHE A 120 3.27 19.42 2.57
N LYS A 121 4.23 20.09 1.91
CA LYS A 121 5.40 20.70 2.57
C LYS A 121 4.97 21.69 3.66
N PHE A 122 5.74 21.72 4.76
CA PHE A 122 5.48 22.59 5.91
C PHE A 122 4.13 22.36 6.59
N THR A 123 3.58 21.15 6.46
CA THR A 123 2.40 20.68 7.20
C THR A 123 2.72 19.36 7.89
N GLY A 124 1.79 18.84 8.68
CA GLY A 124 1.88 17.48 9.22
C GLY A 124 1.50 16.36 8.25
N MET A 125 1.09 16.68 7.01
CA MET A 125 0.67 15.69 6.02
C MET A 125 1.88 15.16 5.24
N PRO A 126 2.31 13.90 5.48
CA PRO A 126 3.47 13.33 4.80
C PRO A 126 3.13 12.91 3.37
N ALA A 127 4.16 12.67 2.56
CA ALA A 127 4.03 11.91 1.32
C ALA A 127 3.77 10.43 1.61
N TRP A 128 3.26 9.70 0.62
CA TRP A 128 3.06 8.25 0.73
C TRP A 128 4.41 7.56 1.02
N PRO A 129 4.49 6.68 2.03
CA PRO A 129 5.70 5.88 2.27
C PRO A 129 5.84 4.80 1.18
N GLY A 130 7.05 4.29 0.91
CA GLY A 130 7.29 3.38 -0.21
C GLY A 130 7.40 4.09 -1.57
N GLU A 131 8.61 4.48 -1.94
CA GLU A 131 8.92 5.13 -3.21
C GLU A 131 8.55 4.22 -4.41
N GLY A 132 7.91 4.79 -5.44
CA GLY A 132 7.49 4.04 -6.62
C GLY A 132 6.29 3.10 -6.40
N ARG A 133 5.58 3.21 -5.27
CA ARG A 133 4.39 2.41 -4.93
C ARG A 133 3.08 3.16 -5.18
N GLU A 134 2.99 3.80 -6.35
CA GLU A 134 1.78 4.47 -6.84
C GLU A 134 0.56 3.51 -6.88
N ASP A 135 0.82 2.21 -7.06
CA ASP A 135 -0.19 1.14 -7.01
C ASP A 135 -0.92 1.05 -5.66
N GLU A 136 -0.29 1.45 -4.55
CA GLU A 136 -0.88 1.39 -3.21
C GLU A 136 -1.71 2.64 -2.85
N VAL A 137 -1.60 3.71 -3.64
CA VAL A 137 -2.34 4.96 -3.44
C VAL A 137 -3.79 4.82 -3.89
N TRP A 138 -4.04 4.10 -4.98
CA TRP A 138 -5.38 3.94 -5.57
C TRP A 138 -6.44 3.35 -4.64
N PRO A 139 -6.16 2.31 -3.82
CA PRO A 139 -7.10 1.86 -2.79
C PRO A 139 -7.60 3.01 -1.91
N LEU A 140 -6.68 3.88 -1.45
CA LEU A 140 -7.04 4.99 -0.59
C LEU A 140 -7.88 6.04 -1.33
N VAL A 141 -7.56 6.35 -2.58
CA VAL A 141 -8.38 7.24 -3.43
C VAL A 141 -9.78 6.65 -3.62
N ALA A 142 -9.90 5.36 -3.93
CA ALA A 142 -11.18 4.69 -4.08
C ALA A 142 -12.05 4.81 -2.82
N TYR A 143 -11.43 4.65 -1.65
CA TYR A 143 -12.13 4.83 -0.39
C TYR A 143 -12.47 6.30 -0.08
N LEU A 144 -11.62 7.27 -0.43
CA LEU A 144 -11.94 8.69 -0.24
C LEU A 144 -13.15 9.14 -1.09
N GLU A 145 -13.30 8.58 -2.29
CA GLU A 145 -14.48 8.79 -3.14
C GLU A 145 -15.75 8.16 -2.52
N HIS A 146 -15.62 7.03 -1.81
CA HIS A 146 -16.72 6.30 -1.14
C HIS A 146 -17.03 6.80 0.29
N LEU A 147 -16.07 7.44 0.96
CA LEU A 147 -16.14 7.88 2.35
C LEU A 147 -17.38 8.71 2.69
N PRO A 148 -17.85 9.67 1.85
CA PRO A 148 -19.02 10.48 2.17
C PRO A 148 -20.32 9.67 2.34
N GLU A 149 -20.36 8.47 1.78
CA GLU A 149 -21.51 7.55 1.81
C GLU A 149 -21.35 6.46 2.88
N THR A 150 -20.17 6.36 3.50
CA THR A 150 -19.82 5.30 4.44
C THR A 150 -20.45 5.54 5.81
N SER A 151 -21.33 4.63 6.23
CA SER A 151 -21.87 4.67 7.60
C SER A 151 -20.86 4.20 8.66
N PRO A 152 -21.00 4.56 9.94
CA PRO A 152 -20.14 4.05 11.00
C PRO A 152 -20.11 2.51 11.08
N ALA A 153 -21.27 1.86 10.84
CA ALA A 153 -21.37 0.40 10.86
C ALA A 153 -20.64 -0.25 9.67
N GLU A 154 -20.73 0.37 8.50
CA GLU A 154 -20.03 -0.09 7.30
C GLU A 154 -18.51 0.06 7.44
N PHE A 155 -18.05 1.21 7.94
CA PHE A 155 -16.64 1.42 8.24
C PHE A 155 -16.09 0.38 9.23
N ALA A 156 -16.83 0.12 10.31
CA ALA A 156 -16.46 -0.90 11.29
C ALA A 156 -16.42 -2.30 10.68
N ALA A 157 -17.36 -2.63 9.77
CA ALA A 157 -17.39 -3.92 9.08
C ALA A 157 -16.24 -4.11 8.09
N MET A 158 -15.74 -3.02 7.48
CA MET A 158 -14.58 -3.10 6.57
C MET A 158 -13.24 -3.18 7.30
N THR A 159 -13.11 -2.49 8.44
CA THR A 159 -11.82 -2.24 9.09
C THR A 159 -11.63 -2.98 10.41
N GLY A 160 -12.70 -3.57 10.95
CA GLY A 160 -12.70 -4.14 12.31
C GLY A 160 -12.65 -3.10 13.43
N GLN A 161 -12.60 -1.79 13.12
CA GLN A 161 -12.59 -0.72 14.12
C GLN A 161 -14.01 -0.43 14.62
N THR A 162 -14.27 -0.67 15.91
CA THR A 162 -15.60 -0.52 16.50
C THR A 162 -15.81 0.82 17.25
N GLY A 163 -14.91 1.79 17.09
CA GLY A 163 -14.95 3.12 17.72
C GLY A 163 -14.21 3.21 19.07
N GLY A 164 -14.00 4.45 19.54
CA GLY A 164 -13.32 4.76 20.81
C GLY A 164 -12.35 5.95 20.70
N THR A 165 -12.02 6.61 21.82
CA THR A 165 -10.93 7.61 21.86
C THR A 165 -9.57 6.91 21.70
N PHE A 166 -8.53 7.60 21.21
CA PHE A 166 -7.15 7.12 21.36
C PHE A 166 -6.90 6.75 22.83
N GLY A 167 -6.92 5.44 23.13
CA GLY A 167 -6.81 4.97 24.49
C GLY A 167 -5.41 5.23 25.05
N PRO A 168 -5.26 5.37 26.38
CA PRO A 168 -3.96 5.56 27.02
C PRO A 168 -2.98 4.38 26.82
N GLN A 169 -3.43 3.27 26.25
CA GLN A 169 -2.59 2.12 25.86
C GLN A 169 -1.76 2.35 24.57
N HIS A 170 -2.07 3.37 23.75
CA HIS A 170 -1.33 3.71 22.53
C HIS A 170 -0.71 5.12 22.66
N GLY A 171 0.09 5.32 23.71
CA GLY A 171 0.59 6.64 24.07
C GLY A 171 1.25 7.37 22.89
N LEU A 172 0.68 8.48 22.42
CA LEU A 172 1.16 9.35 21.31
C LEU A 172 1.83 8.62 20.12
N ASP A 173 1.51 7.35 19.90
CA ASP A 173 2.01 6.58 18.79
C ASP A 173 1.09 6.91 17.62
N PHE A 174 1.58 7.76 16.74
CA PHE A 174 0.95 8.04 15.45
C PHE A 174 1.10 6.85 14.48
N GLY A 175 1.74 5.76 14.92
CA GLY A 175 1.83 4.48 14.22
C GLY A 175 0.58 3.63 14.35
N VAL A 176 0.69 2.39 13.83
CA VAL A 176 -0.39 1.42 13.75
C VAL A 176 -0.87 1.03 15.15
N GLY A 177 -2.08 1.46 15.52
CA GLY A 177 -2.71 1.09 16.79
C GLY A 177 -3.23 -0.34 16.78
N PHE A 178 -2.38 -1.33 17.06
CA PHE A 178 -2.81 -2.70 17.35
C PHE A 178 -2.70 -2.99 18.86
N GLU A 179 -3.59 -3.86 19.35
CA GLU A 179 -3.50 -4.39 20.71
C GLU A 179 -2.17 -5.16 20.86
N PRO A 180 -1.29 -4.83 21.84
CA PRO A 180 0.05 -5.39 21.96
C PRO A 180 0.03 -6.81 22.57
N THR A 181 -0.99 -7.59 22.22
CA THR A 181 -1.10 -9.01 22.54
C THR A 181 -0.89 -9.81 21.27
N ARG A 182 -0.42 -11.04 21.41
CA ARG A 182 -0.25 -11.95 20.28
C ARG A 182 -1.54 -12.12 19.47
N GLU A 183 -2.68 -12.23 20.15
CA GLU A 183 -4.00 -12.36 19.53
C GLU A 183 -4.43 -11.08 18.80
N GLY A 184 -4.15 -9.92 19.39
CA GLY A 184 -4.38 -8.62 18.78
C GLY A 184 -3.61 -8.42 17.48
N LEU A 185 -2.31 -8.75 17.50
CA LEU A 185 -1.44 -8.70 16.32
C LEU A 185 -1.90 -9.64 15.20
N LEU A 186 -2.25 -10.88 15.52
CA LEU A 186 -2.75 -11.84 14.53
C LEU A 186 -4.04 -11.36 13.87
N ARG A 187 -4.96 -10.79 14.66
CA ARG A 187 -6.21 -10.19 14.16
C ARG A 187 -5.94 -8.99 13.26
N TYR A 188 -4.97 -8.14 13.62
CA TYR A 188 -4.55 -7.01 12.80
C TYR A 188 -4.00 -7.49 11.44
N CYS A 189 -3.08 -8.45 11.42
CA CYS A 189 -2.58 -9.01 10.16
C CYS A 189 -3.70 -9.59 9.28
N ALA A 190 -4.62 -10.34 9.90
CA ALA A 190 -5.75 -10.96 9.21
C ALA A 190 -6.75 -9.94 8.62
N THR A 191 -6.77 -8.71 9.14
CA THR A 191 -7.65 -7.64 8.65
C THR A 191 -7.40 -7.32 7.18
N CYS A 192 -6.14 -7.44 6.71
CA CYS A 192 -5.82 -7.31 5.28
C CYS A 192 -5.49 -8.66 4.63
N HIS A 193 -4.68 -9.49 5.30
CA HIS A 193 -4.13 -10.71 4.71
C HIS A 193 -5.05 -11.94 4.77
N GLY A 194 -6.18 -11.83 5.46
CA GLY A 194 -7.09 -12.94 5.74
C GLY A 194 -6.61 -13.83 6.90
N GLU A 195 -7.57 -14.49 7.55
CA GLU A 195 -7.29 -15.54 8.53
C GLU A 195 -6.78 -16.83 7.87
N ALA A 196 -6.35 -17.80 8.68
CA ALA A 196 -6.01 -19.13 8.19
C ALA A 196 -7.18 -19.75 7.39
N GLY A 197 -6.92 -20.17 6.15
CA GLY A 197 -7.92 -20.71 5.24
C GLY A 197 -8.84 -19.67 4.59
N ALA A 198 -8.72 -18.39 4.92
CA ALA A 198 -9.46 -17.29 4.33
C ALA A 198 -8.62 -16.54 3.28
N ARG A 199 -9.31 -15.81 2.40
CA ARG A 199 -8.66 -14.97 1.39
C ARG A 199 -8.29 -13.61 2.01
N PRO A 200 -7.25 -12.94 1.47
CA PRO A 200 -7.03 -11.51 1.71
C PRO A 200 -8.23 -10.66 1.29
N VAL A 201 -8.30 -9.42 1.79
CA VAL A 201 -9.41 -8.50 1.52
C VAL A 201 -9.47 -7.99 0.08
N ASP A 202 -8.33 -7.99 -0.62
CA ASP A 202 -8.23 -7.62 -2.02
C ASP A 202 -7.12 -8.42 -2.72
N GLY A 203 -7.23 -8.53 -4.05
CA GLY A 203 -6.24 -9.19 -4.90
C GLY A 203 -4.85 -8.53 -4.92
N LEU A 204 -4.65 -7.33 -4.40
CA LEU A 204 -3.33 -6.70 -4.22
C LEU A 204 -2.65 -7.12 -2.92
N VAL A 205 -3.36 -7.79 -2.01
CA VAL A 205 -2.82 -8.23 -0.73
C VAL A 205 -2.41 -9.71 -0.83
N PRO A 206 -1.18 -10.09 -0.46
CA PRO A 206 -0.77 -11.49 -0.51
C PRO A 206 -1.38 -12.29 0.63
N ALA A 207 -1.73 -13.55 0.36
CA ALA A 207 -1.98 -14.52 1.42
C ALA A 207 -0.67 -14.88 2.15
N LEU A 208 -0.72 -14.92 3.48
CA LEU A 208 0.43 -15.30 4.32
C LEU A 208 0.42 -16.80 4.68
N ALA A 209 -0.77 -17.40 4.76
CA ALA A 209 -0.95 -18.76 5.20
C ALA A 209 -0.24 -19.79 4.29
N GLY A 210 0.57 -20.66 4.89
CA GLY A 210 1.35 -21.69 4.22
C GLY A 210 2.59 -21.19 3.47
N GLN A 211 2.94 -19.91 3.61
CA GLN A 211 4.18 -19.37 3.07
C GLN A 211 5.41 -19.84 3.88
N ASN A 212 6.60 -19.85 3.29
CA ASN A 212 7.81 -20.27 4.00
C ASN A 212 8.17 -19.28 5.13
N ALA A 213 8.39 -19.78 6.35
CA ALA A 213 8.72 -18.96 7.52
C ALA A 213 9.98 -18.11 7.31
N ALA A 214 11.00 -18.67 6.66
CA ALA A 214 12.24 -17.96 6.35
C ALA A 214 12.00 -16.80 5.38
N TYR A 215 11.19 -17.00 4.34
CA TYR A 215 10.76 -15.95 3.42
C TYR A 215 9.94 -14.86 4.12
N LEU A 216 8.98 -15.22 4.97
CA LEU A 216 8.14 -14.25 5.71
C LEU A 216 8.99 -13.38 6.63
N ARG A 217 9.87 -14.00 7.43
CA ARG A 217 10.79 -13.27 8.31
C ARG A 217 11.67 -12.30 7.52
N ARG A 218 12.30 -12.78 6.45
CA ARG A 218 13.13 -11.91 5.60
C ARG A 218 12.32 -10.77 5.00
N THR A 219 11.13 -11.04 4.49
CA THR A 219 10.25 -10.02 3.90
C THR A 219 9.94 -8.91 4.89
N MET A 220 9.61 -9.26 6.15
CA MET A 220 9.34 -8.26 7.19
C MET A 220 10.59 -7.45 7.54
N GLU A 221 11.76 -8.07 7.59
CA GLU A 221 13.03 -7.36 7.78
C GLU A 221 13.36 -6.43 6.60
N GLU A 222 13.11 -6.86 5.36
CA GLU A 222 13.29 -6.04 4.17
C GLU A 222 12.38 -4.79 4.21
N TYR A 223 11.12 -4.92 4.65
CA TYR A 223 10.25 -3.77 4.89
C TYR A 223 10.79 -2.86 6.00
N ARG A 224 11.15 -3.44 7.15
CA ARG A 224 11.66 -2.70 8.31
C ARG A 224 12.94 -1.91 8.01
N LEU A 225 13.79 -2.44 7.11
CA LEU A 225 15.05 -1.83 6.68
C LEU A 225 14.92 -0.96 5.42
N ASN A 226 13.69 -0.72 4.93
CA ASN A 226 13.43 0.03 3.71
C ASN A 226 14.15 -0.54 2.46
N GLN A 227 14.30 -1.87 2.41
CA GLN A 227 14.88 -2.63 1.29
C GLN A 227 13.81 -3.24 0.38
N ARG A 228 12.53 -3.09 0.77
CA ARG A 228 11.38 -3.48 -0.03
C ARG A 228 10.31 -2.41 0.16
N GLN A 229 10.02 -1.66 -0.90
CA GLN A 229 9.12 -0.52 -0.83
C GLN A 229 7.66 -0.94 -0.57
N SER A 230 7.00 -0.38 0.44
CA SER A 230 5.54 -0.44 0.63
C SER A 230 5.09 0.57 1.68
N GLY A 231 4.17 1.46 1.31
CA GLY A 231 3.59 2.46 2.20
C GLY A 231 2.84 1.87 3.37
N MET A 232 2.29 0.67 3.21
CA MET A 232 1.56 -0.01 4.27
C MET A 232 2.44 -0.94 5.08
N MET A 233 3.21 -1.81 4.42
CA MET A 233 3.97 -2.85 5.13
C MET A 233 5.21 -2.31 5.82
N GLU A 234 5.80 -1.19 5.36
CA GLU A 234 6.86 -0.50 6.11
C GLU A 234 6.35 0.00 7.46
N THR A 235 5.21 0.71 7.47
CA THR A 235 4.61 1.25 8.70
C THR A 235 4.29 0.14 9.70
N VAL A 236 3.80 -1.01 9.21
CA VAL A 236 3.57 -2.19 10.04
C VAL A 236 4.90 -2.77 10.55
N ALA A 237 5.87 -3.00 9.66
CA ALA A 237 7.12 -3.67 10.01
C ALA A 237 8.00 -2.86 10.98
N THR A 238 7.99 -1.52 10.89
CA THR A 238 8.75 -0.66 11.79
C THR A 238 8.26 -0.69 13.23
N GLY A 239 7.01 -1.09 13.46
CA GLY A 239 6.42 -1.24 14.79
C GLY A 239 6.67 -2.60 15.46
N LEU A 240 7.36 -3.53 14.78
CA LEU A 240 7.59 -4.90 15.26
C LEU A 240 9.07 -5.15 15.52
N ASP A 241 9.37 -5.88 16.59
CA ASP A 241 10.71 -6.40 16.84
C ASP A 241 10.96 -7.74 16.13
N ALA A 242 12.23 -8.16 16.11
CA ALA A 242 12.67 -9.36 15.39
C ALA A 242 12.08 -10.67 15.98
N GLU A 243 11.80 -10.70 17.29
CA GLU A 243 11.19 -11.85 17.96
C GLU A 243 9.74 -12.00 17.53
N THR A 244 8.97 -10.91 17.59
CA THR A 244 7.58 -10.85 17.13
C THR A 244 7.47 -11.21 15.64
N ILE A 245 8.38 -10.69 14.80
CA ILE A 245 8.43 -11.05 13.38
C ILE A 245 8.66 -12.56 13.20
N ALA A 246 9.55 -13.17 13.97
CA ALA A 246 9.82 -14.61 13.89
C ALA A 246 8.61 -15.44 14.32
N GLU A 247 7.89 -15.03 15.36
CA GLU A 247 6.67 -15.69 15.83
C GLU A 247 5.54 -15.62 14.79
N LEU A 248 5.30 -14.45 14.22
CA LEU A 248 4.29 -14.25 13.17
C LEU A 248 4.62 -15.08 11.93
N ALA A 249 5.89 -15.06 11.50
CA ALA A 249 6.36 -15.87 10.38
C ALA A 249 6.15 -17.38 10.64
N ALA A 250 6.45 -17.87 11.84
CA ALA A 250 6.21 -19.25 12.21
C ALA A 250 4.72 -19.60 12.21
N HIS A 251 3.87 -18.72 12.78
CA HIS A 251 2.43 -18.91 12.82
C HIS A 251 1.82 -19.03 11.41
N PHE A 252 2.05 -18.05 10.55
CA PHE A 252 1.47 -18.05 9.20
C PHE A 252 2.04 -19.15 8.32
N SER A 253 3.29 -19.56 8.52
CA SER A 253 3.84 -20.69 7.76
C SER A 253 3.15 -22.02 8.05
N GLN A 254 2.58 -22.18 9.24
CA GLN A 254 1.85 -23.37 9.65
C GLN A 254 0.33 -23.25 9.38
N ALA A 255 -0.16 -22.05 9.09
CA ALA A 255 -1.56 -21.82 8.79
C ALA A 255 -1.95 -22.48 7.46
N ARG A 256 -3.16 -23.04 7.41
CA ARG A 256 -3.70 -23.65 6.19
C ARG A 256 -3.96 -22.56 5.13
N PRO A 257 -3.46 -22.70 3.88
CA PRO A 257 -3.83 -21.81 2.79
C PRO A 257 -5.33 -21.88 2.46
N ALA A 258 -5.88 -20.85 1.82
CA ALA A 258 -7.23 -20.92 1.28
C ALA A 258 -7.31 -21.96 0.16
N ASP A 259 -8.34 -22.82 0.19
CA ASP A 259 -8.48 -23.92 -0.79
C ASP A 259 -8.91 -23.45 -2.20
N ARG A 260 -9.31 -22.19 -2.37
CA ARG A 260 -9.94 -21.70 -3.61
C ARG A 260 -9.12 -20.60 -4.28
N PRO A 261 -8.77 -20.73 -5.57
CA PRO A 261 -8.17 -19.65 -6.34
C PRO A 261 -9.15 -18.47 -6.52
N VAL A 262 -8.59 -17.27 -6.75
CA VAL A 262 -9.32 -15.99 -6.81
C VAL A 262 -10.15 -15.87 -8.10
N GLN A 263 -11.21 -15.05 -8.04
CA GLN A 263 -12.47 -15.13 -8.81
C GLN A 263 -12.47 -14.81 -10.32
N ARG A 264 -11.38 -14.33 -10.92
CA ARG A 264 -11.31 -14.17 -12.38
C ARG A 264 -10.35 -15.19 -12.94
N THR A 265 -10.91 -16.24 -13.54
CA THR A 265 -10.13 -17.17 -14.35
C THR A 265 -9.74 -16.44 -15.63
N PRO A 266 -8.44 -16.21 -15.87
CA PRO A 266 -7.95 -15.62 -17.11
C PRO A 266 -8.34 -16.50 -18.30
N ASP A 267 -8.29 -15.95 -19.51
CA ASP A 267 -8.63 -16.72 -20.70
C ASP A 267 -7.75 -17.99 -20.80
N ALA A 268 -8.32 -19.07 -21.32
CA ALA A 268 -7.64 -20.37 -21.37
C ALA A 268 -6.33 -20.29 -22.18
N GLU A 269 -6.24 -19.40 -23.16
CA GLU A 269 -5.02 -19.19 -23.95
C GLU A 269 -3.92 -18.50 -23.12
N SER A 270 -4.26 -17.51 -22.31
CA SER A 270 -3.37 -16.84 -21.35
C SER A 270 -2.83 -17.82 -20.32
N ILE A 271 -3.68 -18.69 -19.78
CA ILE A 271 -3.24 -19.76 -18.88
C ILE A 271 -2.23 -20.69 -19.57
N GLU A 272 -2.46 -21.07 -20.83
CA GLU A 272 -1.53 -21.95 -21.54
C GLU A 272 -0.20 -21.25 -21.89
N ARG A 273 -0.24 -19.99 -22.36
CA ARG A 273 0.99 -19.20 -22.57
C ARG A 273 1.76 -19.02 -21.27
N GLY A 274 1.06 -18.72 -20.18
CA GLY A 274 1.62 -18.59 -18.84
C GLY A 274 2.23 -19.89 -18.32
N ARG A 275 1.60 -21.03 -18.62
CA ARG A 275 2.12 -22.36 -18.32
C ARG A 275 3.45 -22.60 -19.04
N GLU A 276 3.53 -22.29 -20.32
CA GLU A 276 4.78 -22.44 -21.09
C GLU A 276 5.90 -21.56 -20.52
N ILE A 277 5.61 -20.30 -20.18
CA ILE A 277 6.59 -19.40 -19.52
C ILE A 277 7.02 -19.97 -18.16
N ALA A 278 6.08 -20.43 -17.34
CA ALA A 278 6.38 -20.93 -16.00
C ALA A 278 7.25 -22.20 -16.00
N LEU A 279 7.07 -23.08 -16.99
CA LEU A 279 7.74 -24.38 -17.07
C LEU A 279 9.00 -24.38 -17.95
N HIS A 280 9.04 -23.52 -18.96
CA HIS A 280 10.09 -23.53 -19.98
C HIS A 280 10.82 -22.18 -20.12
N GLY A 281 10.29 -21.11 -19.53
CA GLY A 281 10.84 -19.76 -19.65
C GLY A 281 10.66 -19.20 -21.05
N VAL A 282 11.33 -18.08 -21.32
CA VAL A 282 11.43 -17.44 -22.65
C VAL A 282 12.91 -17.31 -23.01
N PRO A 283 13.56 -18.38 -23.53
CA PRO A 283 15.01 -18.39 -23.73
C PRO A 283 15.52 -17.27 -24.65
N LYS A 284 14.73 -16.86 -25.65
CA LYS A 284 15.08 -15.77 -26.58
C LYS A 284 15.23 -14.43 -25.87
N GLU A 285 14.50 -14.24 -24.77
CA GLU A 285 14.50 -13.03 -23.96
C GLU A 285 15.27 -13.20 -22.66
N ARG A 286 15.86 -14.38 -22.42
CA ARG A 286 16.64 -14.73 -21.22
C ARG A 286 15.79 -14.81 -19.95
N VAL A 287 14.50 -15.11 -20.08
CA VAL A 287 13.62 -15.41 -18.94
C VAL A 287 13.75 -16.91 -18.61
N PRO A 288 14.29 -17.31 -17.44
CA PRO A 288 14.35 -18.71 -17.04
C PRO A 288 12.96 -19.25 -16.62
N PRO A 289 12.77 -20.58 -16.57
CA PRO A 289 11.55 -21.18 -16.03
C PRO A 289 11.28 -20.78 -14.57
N CYS A 290 10.09 -20.29 -14.24
CA CYS A 290 9.74 -19.96 -12.85
C CYS A 290 9.83 -21.19 -11.93
N ALA A 291 9.43 -22.36 -12.45
CA ALA A 291 9.46 -23.63 -11.73
C ALA A 291 10.87 -24.07 -11.30
N SER A 292 11.94 -23.56 -11.91
CA SER A 292 13.31 -23.94 -11.51
C SER A 292 13.72 -23.39 -10.14
N CYS A 293 12.99 -22.39 -9.64
CA CYS A 293 13.24 -21.73 -8.35
C CYS A 293 12.02 -21.80 -7.42
N HIS A 294 10.80 -21.65 -7.96
CA HIS A 294 9.57 -21.51 -7.17
C HIS A 294 8.76 -22.81 -7.00
N SER A 295 9.33 -23.98 -7.31
CA SER A 295 8.71 -25.31 -7.11
C SER A 295 8.42 -25.65 -5.65
N GLY A 296 9.01 -24.93 -4.70
CA GLY A 296 8.76 -25.06 -3.25
C GLY A 296 9.76 -25.93 -2.50
N ASP A 297 10.74 -26.54 -3.18
CA ASP A 297 11.76 -27.44 -2.61
C ASP A 297 13.20 -26.91 -2.76
N ARG A 298 13.41 -25.88 -3.60
CA ARG A 298 14.75 -25.34 -3.91
C ARG A 298 15.37 -24.54 -2.78
N SER A 299 14.58 -23.70 -2.09
CA SER A 299 15.00 -22.90 -0.95
C SER A 299 13.78 -22.41 -0.18
N ASP A 300 13.85 -22.41 1.15
CA ASP A 300 12.86 -21.80 2.04
C ASP A 300 12.86 -20.26 1.97
N GLN A 301 13.88 -19.68 1.35
CA GLN A 301 13.99 -18.25 1.08
C GLN A 301 13.18 -17.82 -0.15
N PHE A 302 12.76 -18.75 -1.01
CA PHE A 302 11.90 -18.43 -2.15
C PHE A 302 10.44 -18.53 -1.76
N PRO A 303 9.58 -17.58 -2.19
CA PRO A 303 8.16 -17.65 -1.90
C PRO A 303 7.51 -18.80 -2.67
N ARG A 304 6.54 -19.44 -2.01
CA ARG A 304 5.49 -20.21 -2.68
C ARG A 304 4.58 -19.22 -3.41
N LEU A 305 4.40 -19.43 -4.72
CA LEU A 305 3.60 -18.53 -5.55
C LEU A 305 2.15 -19.00 -5.71
N THR A 306 1.90 -20.31 -5.61
CA THR A 306 0.54 -20.86 -5.69
C THR A 306 -0.29 -20.46 -4.47
N GLY A 307 -1.54 -20.08 -4.69
CA GLY A 307 -2.41 -19.48 -3.66
C GLY A 307 -2.31 -17.97 -3.55
N LEU A 308 -1.37 -17.32 -4.26
CA LEU A 308 -1.39 -15.87 -4.47
C LEU A 308 -2.33 -15.51 -5.63
N SER A 309 -2.89 -14.30 -5.60
CA SER A 309 -3.72 -13.77 -6.67
C SER A 309 -2.89 -13.40 -7.91
N ALA A 310 -3.50 -13.49 -9.09
CA ALA A 310 -2.86 -13.05 -10.33
C ALA A 310 -2.52 -11.55 -10.27
N ARG A 311 -3.41 -10.72 -9.71
CA ARG A 311 -3.20 -9.27 -9.53
C ARG A 311 -1.95 -8.98 -8.71
N TYR A 312 -1.78 -9.64 -7.56
CA TYR A 312 -0.58 -9.47 -6.73
C TYR A 312 0.68 -9.93 -7.47
N ILE A 313 0.65 -11.11 -8.12
CA ILE A 313 1.82 -11.63 -8.84
C ILE A 313 2.23 -10.67 -9.97
N LYS A 314 1.28 -10.20 -10.80
CA LYS A 314 1.55 -9.23 -11.89
C LYS A 314 2.19 -7.95 -11.32
N VAL A 315 1.60 -7.37 -10.28
CA VAL A 315 2.15 -6.16 -9.64
C VAL A 315 3.55 -6.40 -9.10
N GLN A 316 3.81 -7.52 -8.41
CA GLN A 316 5.16 -7.79 -7.92
C GLN A 316 6.17 -7.98 -9.05
N LEU A 317 5.79 -8.63 -10.17
CA LEU A 317 6.64 -8.74 -11.35
C LEU A 317 6.93 -7.37 -11.98
N GLN A 318 5.93 -6.49 -12.06
CA GLN A 318 6.10 -5.12 -12.54
C GLN A 318 7.06 -4.32 -11.65
N LEU A 319 6.91 -4.41 -10.32
CA LEU A 319 7.83 -3.76 -9.38
C LEU A 319 9.27 -4.29 -9.50
N PHE A 320 9.44 -5.58 -9.79
CA PHE A 320 10.75 -6.13 -10.14
C PHE A 320 11.24 -5.60 -11.50
N HIS A 321 10.38 -5.53 -12.51
CA HIS A 321 10.72 -5.02 -13.83
C HIS A 321 11.25 -3.58 -13.77
N ASP A 322 10.55 -2.71 -13.04
CA ASP A 322 10.84 -1.27 -12.95
C ASP A 322 11.99 -0.95 -11.98
N GLY A 323 12.49 -1.96 -11.25
CA GLY A 323 13.56 -1.77 -10.26
C GLY A 323 13.10 -1.17 -8.94
N VAL A 324 11.79 -0.94 -8.76
CA VAL A 324 11.20 -0.51 -7.47
C VAL A 324 11.46 -1.57 -6.39
N ARG A 325 11.49 -2.85 -6.76
CA ARG A 325 11.85 -3.97 -5.88
C ARG A 325 13.20 -4.58 -6.26
N ALA A 326 14.29 -3.86 -6.01
CA ALA A 326 15.65 -4.33 -6.31
C ALA A 326 16.66 -4.11 -5.15
N GLN A 327 16.23 -3.56 -4.02
CA GLN A 327 17.16 -3.06 -2.98
C GLN A 327 17.65 -4.15 -2.00
N SER A 328 17.45 -5.44 -2.32
CA SER A 328 17.95 -6.56 -1.52
C SER A 328 18.61 -7.63 -2.41
N PRO A 329 19.60 -8.40 -1.91
CA PRO A 329 20.22 -9.48 -2.69
C PRO A 329 19.22 -10.54 -3.19
N TYR A 330 18.11 -10.75 -2.47
CA TYR A 330 17.06 -11.68 -2.91
C TYR A 330 16.13 -11.04 -3.94
N ALA A 331 15.86 -9.74 -3.82
CA ALA A 331 15.07 -8.99 -4.78
C ALA A 331 15.77 -8.90 -6.15
N GLU A 332 17.09 -8.69 -6.14
CA GLU A 332 17.94 -8.67 -7.34
C GLU A 332 17.81 -9.92 -8.21
N ILE A 333 17.58 -11.10 -7.62
CA ILE A 333 17.37 -12.35 -8.37
C ILE A 333 16.17 -12.19 -9.31
N MET A 334 15.04 -11.73 -8.79
CA MET A 334 13.82 -11.56 -9.59
C MET A 334 13.85 -10.30 -10.45
N HIS A 335 14.51 -9.22 -10.02
CA HIS A 335 14.76 -8.06 -10.90
C HIS A 335 15.47 -8.48 -12.20
N ASN A 336 16.53 -9.30 -12.10
CA ASN A 336 17.26 -9.80 -13.26
C ASN A 336 16.45 -10.74 -14.17
N VAL A 337 15.35 -11.29 -13.67
CA VAL A 337 14.39 -12.07 -14.47
C VAL A 337 13.33 -11.16 -15.09
N ALA A 338 12.59 -10.43 -14.25
CA ALA A 338 11.41 -9.65 -14.64
C ALA A 338 11.75 -8.48 -15.58
N ARG A 339 12.95 -7.90 -15.49
CA ARG A 339 13.37 -6.81 -16.39
C ARG A 339 13.47 -7.21 -17.88
N HIS A 340 13.42 -8.51 -18.16
CA HIS A 340 13.41 -9.05 -19.53
C HIS A 340 12.02 -9.53 -19.96
N MET A 341 11.01 -9.41 -19.10
CA MET A 341 9.63 -9.78 -19.40
C MET A 341 8.86 -8.58 -19.91
N ASP A 342 7.94 -8.80 -20.84
CA ASP A 342 6.94 -7.81 -21.21
C ASP A 342 5.66 -7.93 -20.34
N GLU A 343 4.77 -6.94 -20.44
CA GLU A 343 3.55 -6.89 -19.63
C GLU A 343 2.63 -8.11 -19.88
N ALA A 344 2.52 -8.57 -21.13
CA ALA A 344 1.65 -9.70 -21.49
C ALA A 344 2.18 -11.01 -20.88
N GLN A 345 3.50 -11.21 -20.87
CA GLN A 345 4.13 -12.35 -20.22
C GLN A 345 3.93 -12.34 -18.70
N MET A 346 4.01 -11.18 -18.06
CA MET A 346 3.75 -11.05 -16.63
C MET A 346 2.30 -11.37 -16.30
N GLU A 347 1.37 -10.91 -17.14
CA GLU A 347 -0.06 -11.22 -17.01
C GLU A 347 -0.36 -12.71 -17.20
N ASP A 348 0.15 -13.31 -18.27
CA ASP A 348 -0.04 -14.72 -18.59
C ASP A 348 0.54 -15.64 -17.49
N VAL A 349 1.76 -15.37 -17.02
CA VAL A 349 2.37 -16.22 -15.98
C VAL A 349 1.66 -16.06 -14.63
N ALA A 350 1.22 -14.85 -14.30
CA ALA A 350 0.45 -14.58 -13.09
C ALA A 350 -0.91 -15.30 -13.14
N ALA A 351 -1.55 -15.29 -14.31
CA ALA A 351 -2.78 -16.00 -14.61
C ALA A 351 -2.66 -17.50 -14.36
N TYR A 352 -1.66 -18.14 -14.97
CA TYR A 352 -1.40 -19.57 -14.80
C TYR A 352 -1.08 -19.93 -13.34
N ILE A 353 -0.18 -19.20 -12.67
CA ILE A 353 0.21 -19.54 -11.29
C ILE A 353 -0.98 -19.42 -10.34
N ALA A 354 -1.81 -18.38 -10.50
CA ALA A 354 -3.00 -18.18 -9.68
C ALA A 354 -4.11 -19.22 -9.94
N SER A 355 -4.09 -19.91 -11.10
CA SER A 355 -5.03 -20.98 -11.38
C SER A 355 -4.66 -22.31 -10.70
N LEU A 356 -3.44 -22.42 -10.16
CA LEU A 356 -2.99 -23.61 -9.44
C LEU A 356 -3.51 -23.62 -7.99
N PRO A 357 -3.80 -24.80 -7.41
CA PRO A 357 -4.19 -24.91 -6.01
C PRO A 357 -3.08 -24.41 -5.09
N ALA A 358 -3.45 -23.79 -3.98
CA ALA A 358 -2.50 -23.35 -2.98
C ALA A 358 -1.64 -24.52 -2.49
N GLY A 359 -0.32 -24.32 -2.44
CA GLY A 359 0.64 -25.34 -2.03
C GLY A 359 1.02 -26.35 -3.12
N ALA A 360 0.40 -26.32 -4.30
CA ALA A 360 0.82 -27.14 -5.43
C ALA A 360 2.18 -26.65 -5.99
N ALA A 361 2.99 -27.59 -6.49
CA ALA A 361 4.20 -27.28 -7.23
C ALA A 361 3.84 -26.75 -8.63
N ILE A 362 4.59 -25.75 -9.10
CA ILE A 362 4.47 -25.25 -10.48
C ILE A 362 4.85 -26.39 -11.43
N GLY A 363 3.90 -26.83 -12.26
CA GLY A 363 4.08 -27.96 -13.19
C GLY A 363 3.56 -29.32 -12.71
N ALA A 364 2.88 -29.40 -11.57
CA ALA A 364 2.16 -30.62 -11.18
C ALA A 364 1.12 -30.99 -12.25
N LYS A 365 1.25 -32.18 -12.85
CA LYS A 365 0.26 -32.72 -13.81
C LYS A 365 -1.06 -32.97 -13.08
N GLY A 366 -2.14 -32.32 -13.52
CA GLY A 366 -3.51 -32.75 -13.17
C GLY A 366 -4.52 -31.70 -12.72
N VAL A 367 -4.23 -30.39 -12.76
CA VAL A 367 -5.18 -29.37 -12.25
C VAL A 367 -5.97 -28.62 -13.33
N LEU A 368 -5.65 -28.79 -14.61
CA LEU A 368 -6.44 -28.22 -15.71
C LEU A 368 -7.57 -29.15 -16.20
N ALA A 369 -8.14 -29.97 -15.30
CA ALA A 369 -9.25 -30.86 -15.65
C ALA A 369 -10.41 -30.69 -14.67
N GLY A 370 -11.12 -29.57 -14.80
CA GLY A 370 -12.55 -29.52 -14.52
C GLY A 370 -13.32 -30.15 -15.68
N GLU A 371 -13.08 -31.42 -15.97
CA GLU A 371 -13.92 -32.22 -16.88
C GLU A 371 -14.44 -33.45 -16.14
N GLY A 372 -15.72 -33.36 -15.78
CA GLY A 372 -16.69 -34.43 -15.65
C GLY A 372 -16.27 -35.73 -14.93
N ARG A 373 -16.80 -35.90 -13.72
CA ARG A 373 -17.65 -37.05 -13.37
C ARG A 373 -18.49 -36.78 -12.15
#